data_AF-A0A6I1R3U1-F1
#
_entry.id   AF-A0A6I1R3U1-F1
#
_cell.length_a   1.000
_cell.length_b   1.000
_cell.length_c   1.000
_cell.angle_alpha   90.00
_cell.angle_beta   90.00
_cell.angle_gamma   90.00
#
_symmetry.space_group_name_H-M   'P 1'
#
loop_
_entity.id
_entity.type
_entity.pdbx_description
1 polymer ?
#
loop_
_entity_poly.entity_id
_entity_poly.type
_entity_poly.pdbx_seq_one_letter_code
_entity_poly.pdbx_strand_id
1 'polypeptide(L)'
;MEVENPFSAIPSMKLDARFQDIRLEQASETFAFGKISGILEGVINDLVIADGQPARFQANIRTGERPASSQWISVEALNKITVLSSGQESGVLYGGLARFFDNFRYSKLGFKATLRNDKLKLTGVESRDGKEFLVVGSLLPPTVNIISHTQEIGFSELLRRLERVQSDRPEAK
;
A
#
# COMPACT_ATOMS: atom_id res chain seq x y z
N MET A 1 20.90 -10.96 -13.73
CA MET A 1 21.73 -10.43 -12.63
C MET A 1 22.92 -9.77 -13.28
N GLU A 2 23.00 -8.45 -13.19
CA GLU A 2 24.09 -7.67 -13.76
C GLU A 2 24.69 -6.87 -12.60
N VAL A 3 26.00 -7.02 -12.39
CA VAL A 3 26.74 -6.38 -11.30
C VAL A 3 27.50 -5.21 -11.92
N GLU A 4 26.98 -3.99 -11.76
CA GLU A 4 27.65 -2.76 -12.20
C GLU A 4 28.19 -1.96 -11.01
N ASN A 5 29.52 -2.05 -10.80
CA ASN A 5 30.45 -1.06 -10.22
C ASN A 5 31.51 -1.69 -9.29
N PRO A 6 32.78 -1.82 -9.73
CA PRO A 6 33.85 -2.37 -8.90
C PRO A 6 34.51 -1.38 -7.91
N PHE A 7 33.99 -0.15 -7.74
CA PHE A 7 34.65 0.90 -6.93
C PHE A 7 33.78 1.54 -5.83
N SER A 8 32.71 0.88 -5.38
CA SER A 8 31.95 1.27 -4.19
C SER A 8 31.79 0.04 -3.30
N ALA A 9 32.28 0.11 -2.06
CA ALA A 9 32.34 -0.99 -1.10
C ALA A 9 30.97 -1.40 -0.51
N ILE A 10 29.88 -1.17 -1.26
CA ILE A 10 28.53 -1.51 -0.84
C ILE A 10 28.00 -2.54 -1.84
N PRO A 11 27.74 -3.80 -1.42
CA PRO A 11 27.14 -4.79 -2.30
C PRO A 11 25.79 -4.25 -2.76
N SER A 12 25.66 -4.10 -4.08
CA SER A 12 24.41 -3.68 -4.70
C SER A 12 23.86 -4.80 -5.59
N MET A 13 22.56 -5.04 -5.48
CA MET A 13 21.87 -6.06 -6.27
C MET A 13 20.75 -5.42 -7.07
N LYS A 14 20.73 -5.66 -8.38
CA LYS A 14 19.67 -5.22 -9.29
C LYS A 14 18.75 -6.38 -9.65
N LEU A 15 17.44 -6.20 -9.48
CA LEU A 15 16.44 -7.21 -9.82
C LEU A 15 15.11 -6.58 -10.26
N ASP A 16 14.37 -7.35 -11.05
CA ASP A 16 12.97 -7.08 -11.39
C ASP A 16 12.11 -8.21 -10.81
N ALA A 17 10.93 -7.87 -10.31
CA ALA A 17 9.99 -8.80 -9.71
C ALA A 17 8.59 -8.61 -10.29
N ARG A 18 7.87 -9.71 -10.49
CA ARG A 18 6.46 -9.72 -10.85
C ARG A 18 5.73 -10.69 -9.95
N PHE A 19 4.56 -10.30 -9.48
CA PHE A 19 3.67 -11.15 -8.72
C PHE A 19 2.24 -10.99 -9.22
N GLN A 20 1.48 -12.07 -9.13
CA GLN A 20 0.10 -12.16 -9.58
C GLN A 20 -0.63 -13.13 -8.66
N ASP A 21 -1.97 -13.07 -8.66
CA ASP A 21 -2.81 -14.02 -7.94
C ASP A 21 -2.64 -14.01 -6.41
N ILE A 22 -2.13 -12.91 -5.84
CA ILE A 22 -1.96 -12.79 -4.39
C ILE A 22 -3.31 -12.45 -3.75
N ARG A 23 -3.81 -13.33 -2.89
CA ARG A 23 -5.07 -13.10 -2.17
C ARG A 23 -4.85 -12.07 -1.06
N LEU A 24 -5.50 -10.91 -1.17
CA LEU A 24 -5.34 -9.83 -0.20
C LEU A 24 -5.78 -10.22 1.21
N GLU A 25 -6.79 -11.09 1.34
CA GLU A 25 -7.31 -11.48 2.65
C GLU A 25 -6.23 -12.18 3.48
N GLN A 26 -5.50 -13.11 2.84
CA GLN A 26 -4.41 -13.85 3.50
C GLN A 26 -3.25 -12.91 3.85
N ALA A 27 -2.90 -12.01 2.94
CA ALA A 27 -1.82 -11.05 3.16
C ALA A 27 -2.17 -10.07 4.30
N SER A 28 -3.34 -9.44 4.25
CA SER A 28 -3.72 -8.40 5.21
C SER A 28 -3.90 -8.95 6.63
N GLU A 29 -4.43 -10.17 6.77
CA GLU A 29 -4.53 -10.84 8.08
C GLU A 29 -3.14 -11.18 8.64
N THR A 30 -2.22 -11.66 7.81
CA THR A 30 -0.85 -12.01 8.24
C THR A 30 -0.11 -10.81 8.84
N PHE A 31 -0.28 -9.63 8.24
CA PHE A 31 0.36 -8.39 8.69
C PHE A 31 -0.47 -7.57 9.68
N ALA A 32 -1.55 -8.14 10.24
CA ALA A 32 -2.47 -7.47 11.15
C ALA A 32 -2.93 -6.10 10.63
N PHE A 33 -3.20 -5.99 9.33
CA PHE A 33 -3.54 -4.72 8.68
C PHE A 33 -5.06 -4.52 8.52
N GLY A 34 -5.86 -5.30 9.27
CA GLY A 34 -7.28 -5.50 9.00
C GLY A 34 -7.52 -6.47 7.85
N LYS A 35 -8.75 -6.49 7.31
CA LYS A 35 -9.17 -7.40 6.25
C LYS A 35 -9.42 -6.65 4.95
N ILE A 36 -8.74 -7.07 3.90
CA ILE A 36 -8.91 -6.55 2.55
C ILE A 36 -9.15 -7.74 1.62
N SER A 37 -10.29 -7.75 0.92
CA SER A 37 -10.57 -8.78 -0.08
C SER A 37 -10.25 -8.30 -1.48
N GLY A 38 -9.82 -9.21 -2.34
CA GLY A 38 -9.38 -8.94 -3.71
C GLY A 38 -8.14 -9.75 -4.07
N ILE A 39 -7.77 -9.69 -5.36
CA ILE A 39 -6.56 -10.33 -5.88
C ILE A 39 -5.59 -9.23 -6.28
N LEU A 40 -4.42 -9.21 -5.64
CA LEU A 40 -3.35 -8.28 -5.91
C LEU A 40 -2.43 -8.84 -7.01
N GLU A 41 -2.02 -7.95 -7.90
CA GLU A 41 -1.00 -8.17 -8.90
C GLU A 41 -0.08 -6.95 -8.97
N GLY A 42 1.14 -7.15 -9.43
CA GLY A 42 2.07 -6.04 -9.51
C GLY A 42 3.43 -6.41 -10.09
N VAL A 43 4.17 -5.34 -10.35
CA VAL A 43 5.53 -5.38 -10.85
C VAL A 43 6.40 -4.42 -10.06
N ILE A 44 7.64 -4.80 -9.84
CA ILE A 44 8.71 -3.95 -9.31
C ILE A 44 9.85 -4.04 -10.32
N ASN A 45 10.23 -2.91 -10.88
CA ASN A 45 11.32 -2.79 -11.84
C ASN A 45 12.45 -1.94 -11.25
N ASP A 46 13.66 -2.12 -11.76
CA ASP A 46 14.85 -1.37 -11.33
C ASP A 46 15.09 -1.42 -9.81
N LEU A 47 14.74 -2.53 -9.14
CA LEU A 47 15.01 -2.63 -7.71
C LEU A 47 16.52 -2.72 -7.51
N VAL A 48 17.08 -1.72 -6.85
CA VAL A 48 18.46 -1.70 -6.38
C VAL A 48 18.41 -1.80 -4.86
N ILE A 49 19.00 -2.86 -4.32
CA ILE A 49 19.23 -3.03 -2.88
C ILE A 49 20.67 -2.63 -2.60
N ALA A 50 20.88 -1.74 -1.64
CA ALA A 50 22.20 -1.35 -1.14
C ALA A 50 22.18 -1.49 0.38
N ASP A 51 23.19 -2.13 0.96
CA ASP A 51 23.29 -2.38 2.41
C ASP A 51 22.02 -3.04 3.01
N GLY A 52 21.44 -3.98 2.26
CA GLY A 52 20.22 -4.69 2.66
C GLY A 52 18.91 -3.86 2.57
N GLN A 53 18.96 -2.61 2.11
CA GLN A 53 17.80 -1.72 1.99
C GLN A 53 17.50 -1.34 0.53
N PRO A 54 16.23 -1.19 0.13
CA PRO A 54 15.89 -0.63 -1.18
C PRO A 54 16.40 0.81 -1.32
N ALA A 55 17.27 1.05 -2.30
CA ALA A 55 17.80 2.37 -2.63
C ALA A 55 17.07 3.01 -3.83
N ARG A 56 16.56 2.17 -4.74
CA ARG A 56 15.81 2.58 -5.92
C ARG A 56 14.85 1.48 -6.34
N PHE A 57 13.65 1.84 -6.80
CA PHE A 57 12.75 0.96 -7.55
C PHE A 57 11.63 1.76 -8.22
N GLN A 58 10.91 1.08 -9.13
CA GLN A 58 9.63 1.51 -9.66
C GLN A 58 8.61 0.39 -9.47
N ALA A 59 7.60 0.61 -8.64
CA ALA A 59 6.56 -0.37 -8.34
C ALA A 59 5.21 0.09 -8.90
N ASN A 60 4.44 -0.86 -9.43
CA ASN A 60 3.03 -0.69 -9.75
C ASN A 60 2.28 -1.89 -9.19
N ILE A 61 1.42 -1.63 -8.21
CA ILE A 61 0.73 -2.65 -7.43
C ILE A 61 -0.75 -2.31 -7.44
N ARG A 62 -1.60 -3.25 -7.83
CA ARG A 62 -3.04 -3.02 -7.90
C ARG A 62 -3.83 -4.31 -7.80
N THR A 63 -5.10 -4.17 -7.47
CA THR A 63 -6.07 -5.23 -7.60
C THR A 63 -6.36 -5.50 -9.07
N GLY A 64 -6.48 -6.77 -9.43
CA GLY A 64 -6.90 -7.19 -10.75
C GLY A 64 -8.40 -7.03 -10.93
N GLU A 65 -8.84 -6.66 -12.13
CA GLU A 65 -10.27 -6.47 -12.48
C GLU A 65 -11.00 -7.82 -12.67
N ARG A 66 -10.77 -8.79 -11.79
CA ARG A 66 -11.38 -10.12 -11.94
C ARG A 66 -12.82 -10.09 -11.44
N PRO A 67 -13.82 -10.39 -12.30
CA PRO A 67 -15.24 -10.29 -11.94
C PRO A 67 -15.67 -11.17 -10.76
N ALA A 68 -14.89 -12.21 -10.44
CA ALA A 68 -15.25 -13.21 -9.44
C ALA A 68 -14.77 -12.88 -8.00
N SER A 69 -13.91 -11.87 -7.80
CA SER A 69 -13.48 -11.50 -6.44
C SER A 69 -14.34 -10.37 -5.89
N SER A 70 -15.13 -10.66 -4.85
CA SER A 70 -15.80 -9.61 -4.06
C SER A 70 -14.74 -8.71 -3.45
N GLN A 71 -14.70 -7.43 -3.85
CA GLN A 71 -13.73 -6.46 -3.35
C GLN A 71 -14.33 -5.62 -2.24
N TRP A 72 -13.78 -5.77 -1.04
CA TRP A 72 -14.19 -5.02 0.14
C TRP A 72 -13.02 -4.80 1.09
N ILE A 73 -13.13 -3.77 1.92
CA ILE A 73 -12.10 -3.36 2.86
C ILE A 73 -12.75 -3.08 4.22
N SER A 74 -12.16 -3.60 5.30
CA SER A 74 -12.66 -3.35 6.66
C SER A 74 -12.36 -1.93 7.13
N VAL A 75 -13.14 -1.44 8.10
CA VAL A 75 -12.90 -0.12 8.70
C VAL A 75 -11.51 -0.01 9.34
N GLU A 76 -11.03 -1.08 9.95
CA GLU A 76 -9.68 -1.16 10.50
C GLU A 76 -8.61 -0.93 9.43
N ALA A 77 -8.72 -1.63 8.29
CA ALA A 77 -7.79 -1.48 7.19
C ALA A 77 -7.85 -0.06 6.58
N LEU A 78 -9.04 0.54 6.48
CA LEU A 78 -9.19 1.93 6.05
C LEU A 78 -8.42 2.89 6.95
N ASN A 79 -8.61 2.80 8.26
CA ASN A 79 -7.90 3.65 9.22
C ASN A 79 -6.38 3.50 9.08
N LYS A 80 -5.88 2.26 8.95
CA LYS A 80 -4.45 1.97 8.82
C LYS A 80 -3.85 2.54 7.52
N ILE A 81 -4.54 2.41 6.37
CA ILE A 81 -4.10 3.03 5.12
C ILE A 81 -4.04 4.56 5.25
N THR A 82 -5.06 5.16 5.87
CA THR A 82 -5.10 6.62 6.06
C THR A 82 -3.95 7.13 6.92
N VAL A 83 -3.63 6.45 8.03
CA VAL A 83 -2.49 6.80 8.88
C VAL A 83 -1.17 6.67 8.10
N LEU A 84 -0.98 5.58 7.35
CA LEU A 84 0.22 5.40 6.52
C LEU A 84 0.36 6.50 5.45
N SER A 85 -0.73 6.83 4.76
CA SER A 85 -0.73 7.77 3.63
C SER A 85 -0.60 9.24 4.07
N SER A 86 -1.25 9.63 5.17
CA SER A 86 -1.28 11.03 5.62
C SER A 86 -0.20 11.35 6.65
N GLY A 87 0.30 10.35 7.38
CA GLY A 87 1.25 10.55 8.49
C GLY A 87 0.66 11.21 9.71
N GLN A 88 -0.63 11.59 9.68
CA GLN A 88 -1.31 12.09 10.85
C GLN A 88 -1.82 10.88 11.64
N GLU A 89 -1.54 10.87 12.94
CA GLU A 89 -2.23 10.02 13.90
C GLU A 89 -3.67 10.54 14.02
N SER A 90 -4.47 10.31 12.98
CA SER A 90 -5.85 10.77 12.97
C SER A 90 -6.67 9.80 13.81
N GLY A 91 -7.11 10.25 14.98
CA GLY A 91 -8.15 9.58 15.75
C GLY A 91 -9.27 9.08 14.84
N VAL A 92 -9.63 7.82 15.03
CA VAL A 92 -10.58 6.97 14.28
C VAL A 92 -11.41 7.73 13.22
N LEU A 93 -10.80 8.04 12.06
CA LEU A 93 -11.43 8.88 11.02
C LEU A 93 -12.77 8.27 10.54
N TYR A 94 -12.85 6.94 10.58
CA TYR A 94 -14.03 6.16 10.20
C TYR A 94 -14.73 5.47 11.38
N GLY A 95 -14.37 5.79 12.63
CA GLY A 95 -14.90 5.13 13.84
C GLY A 95 -16.38 5.37 14.08
N GLY A 96 -16.88 6.52 13.65
CA GLY A 96 -18.32 6.82 13.64
C GLY A 96 -19.10 5.93 12.68
N LEU A 97 -18.49 5.49 11.58
CA LEU A 97 -19.12 4.64 10.56
C LEU A 97 -19.03 3.15 10.90
N ALA A 98 -18.06 2.75 11.72
CA ALA A 98 -17.91 1.36 12.19
C ALA A 98 -19.18 0.83 12.91
N ARG A 99 -20.00 1.72 13.49
CA ARG A 99 -21.28 1.36 14.13
C ARG A 99 -22.37 0.97 13.14
N PHE A 100 -22.20 1.31 11.86
CA PHE A 100 -23.19 1.10 10.80
C PHE A 100 -22.72 0.09 9.75
N PHE A 101 -21.41 -0.01 9.52
CA PHE A 101 -20.83 -0.88 8.50
C PHE A 101 -19.49 -1.45 8.95
N ASP A 102 -19.33 -2.77 8.80
CA ASP A 102 -18.06 -3.46 9.08
C ASP A 102 -17.04 -3.34 7.94
N ASN A 103 -17.55 -3.16 6.72
CA ASN A 103 -16.75 -3.12 5.50
C ASN A 103 -17.37 -2.20 4.43
N PHE A 104 -16.50 -1.74 3.53
CA PHE A 104 -16.84 -0.91 2.39
C PHE A 104 -16.42 -1.61 1.11
N ARG A 105 -17.26 -1.55 0.08
CA ARG A 105 -16.93 -2.06 -1.26
C ARG A 105 -16.03 -1.09 -2.00
N TYR A 106 -15.17 -1.61 -2.87
CA TYR A 106 -14.31 -0.80 -3.73
C TYR A 106 -14.17 -1.46 -5.11
N SER A 107 -13.95 -0.65 -6.15
CA SER A 107 -13.74 -1.12 -7.53
C SER A 107 -12.26 -1.25 -7.88
N LYS A 108 -11.41 -0.37 -7.35
CA LYS A 108 -9.95 -0.43 -7.54
C LYS A 108 -9.22 -0.11 -6.25
N LEU A 109 -8.15 -0.84 -5.99
CA LEU A 109 -7.20 -0.59 -4.91
C LEU A 109 -5.80 -0.78 -5.45
N GLY A 110 -4.91 0.17 -5.18
CA GLY A 110 -3.52 0.07 -5.61
C GLY A 110 -2.78 1.40 -5.54
N PHE A 111 -1.50 1.34 -5.89
CA PHE A 111 -0.63 2.50 -5.97
C PHE A 111 0.53 2.24 -6.92
N LYS A 112 1.16 3.35 -7.36
CA LYS A 112 2.48 3.30 -7.97
C LYS A 112 3.46 4.01 -7.05
N ALA A 113 4.65 3.46 -6.94
CA ALA A 113 5.69 4.02 -6.08
C ALA A 113 7.01 4.09 -6.83
N THR A 114 7.71 5.21 -6.73
CA THR A 114 9.06 5.38 -7.28
C THR A 114 9.99 5.83 -6.16
N LEU A 115 11.01 5.03 -5.89
CA LEU A 115 12.02 5.35 -4.89
C LEU A 115 13.32 5.81 -5.56
N ARG A 116 13.88 6.93 -5.07
CA ARG A 116 15.24 7.38 -5.38
C ARG A 116 15.87 8.04 -4.15
N ASN A 117 16.92 7.44 -3.59
CA ASN A 117 17.72 8.04 -2.51
C ASN A 117 16.85 8.55 -1.35
N ASP A 118 16.05 7.65 -0.76
CA ASP A 118 15.05 7.90 0.29
C ASP A 118 13.81 8.70 -0.14
N LYS A 119 13.79 9.38 -1.30
CA LYS A 119 12.58 10.04 -1.80
C LYS A 119 11.65 9.04 -2.45
N LEU A 120 10.56 8.70 -1.77
CA LEU A 120 9.49 7.87 -2.30
C LEU A 120 8.37 8.76 -2.84
N LYS A 121 8.16 8.71 -4.16
CA LYS A 121 6.96 9.28 -4.78
C LYS A 121 5.87 8.22 -4.84
N LEU A 122 4.71 8.49 -4.24
CA LEU A 122 3.53 7.62 -4.21
C LEU A 122 2.39 8.26 -5.00
N THR A 123 1.81 7.52 -5.95
CA THR A 123 0.62 7.93 -6.72
C THR A 123 -0.46 6.85 -6.64
N GLY A 124 -1.70 7.25 -6.91
CA GLY A 124 -2.85 6.37 -6.83
C GLY A 124 -2.90 5.31 -7.92
N VAL A 125 -3.83 4.36 -7.76
CA VAL A 125 -4.27 3.47 -8.86
C VAL A 125 -5.03 4.25 -9.93
N GLU A 126 -5.67 5.35 -9.54
CA GLU A 126 -6.38 6.26 -10.43
C GLU A 126 -6.04 7.72 -10.08
N SER A 127 -5.91 8.57 -11.09
CA SER A 127 -5.72 10.01 -10.93
C SER A 127 -6.87 10.73 -11.62
N ARG A 128 -7.60 11.58 -10.88
CA ARG A 128 -8.76 12.31 -11.38
C ARG A 128 -8.88 13.65 -10.66
N ASP A 129 -9.12 14.72 -11.41
CA ASP A 129 -9.27 16.10 -10.88
C ASP A 129 -8.11 16.55 -9.97
N GLY A 130 -6.88 16.16 -10.32
CA GLY A 130 -5.68 16.47 -9.53
C GLY A 130 -5.56 15.69 -8.21
N LYS A 131 -6.39 14.67 -7.99
CA LYS A 131 -6.38 13.80 -6.80
C LYS A 131 -5.90 12.41 -7.17
N GLU A 132 -5.05 11.85 -6.31
CA GLU A 132 -4.48 10.52 -6.45
C GLU A 132 -5.26 9.53 -5.57
N PHE A 133 -6.01 8.61 -6.16
CA PHE A 133 -6.86 7.66 -5.45
C PHE A 133 -6.09 6.36 -5.20
N LEU A 134 -5.88 6.02 -3.93
CA LEU A 134 -5.35 4.72 -3.51
C LEU A 134 -6.44 3.64 -3.51
N VAL A 135 -7.67 4.05 -3.19
CA VAL A 135 -8.87 3.22 -3.24
C VAL A 135 -9.96 4.00 -3.95
N VAL A 136 -10.58 3.37 -4.96
CA VAL A 136 -11.70 3.90 -5.71
C VAL A 136 -12.94 3.09 -5.35
N GLY A 137 -13.99 3.79 -4.95
CA GLY A 137 -15.26 3.20 -4.57
C GLY A 137 -15.95 2.41 -5.70
N SER A 138 -16.80 1.45 -5.33
CA SER A 138 -17.73 0.82 -6.26
C SER A 138 -18.99 1.66 -6.49
N LEU A 139 -19.79 1.30 -7.49
CA LEU A 139 -21.05 1.98 -7.79
C LEU A 139 -22.14 1.77 -6.73
N LEU A 140 -22.14 0.60 -6.07
CA LEU A 140 -23.13 0.25 -5.05
C LEU A 140 -22.61 0.57 -3.64
N PRO A 141 -23.37 1.31 -2.81
CA PRO A 141 -23.01 1.57 -1.41
C PRO A 141 -23.18 0.30 -0.53
N PRO A 142 -22.50 0.23 0.63
CA PRO A 142 -21.54 1.21 1.15
C PRO A 142 -20.19 1.13 0.42
N THR A 143 -19.62 2.29 0.08
CA THR A 143 -18.39 2.42 -0.70
C THR A 143 -17.52 3.55 -0.16
N VAL A 144 -16.22 3.52 -0.42
CA VAL A 144 -15.26 4.51 0.08
C VAL A 144 -14.20 4.85 -0.95
N ASN A 145 -13.74 6.10 -0.93
CA ASN A 145 -12.56 6.54 -1.68
C ASN A 145 -11.45 6.89 -0.68
N ILE A 146 -10.22 6.51 -0.99
CA ILE A 146 -9.03 6.96 -0.25
C ILE A 146 -8.17 7.76 -1.19
N ILE A 147 -7.89 9.00 -0.82
CA ILE A 147 -7.06 9.92 -1.59
C ILE A 147 -5.72 10.05 -0.87
N SER A 148 -4.63 9.94 -1.63
CA SER A 148 -3.30 10.26 -1.12
C SER A 148 -3.14 11.77 -1.00
N HIS A 149 -2.92 12.24 0.23
CA HIS A 149 -2.66 13.65 0.52
C HIS A 149 -1.17 14.01 0.42
N THR A 150 -0.29 13.01 0.46
CA THR A 150 1.16 13.18 0.41
C THR A 150 1.71 12.35 -0.74
N GLN A 151 2.19 13.02 -1.78
CA GLN A 151 2.76 12.37 -2.96
C GLN A 151 4.25 12.07 -2.82
N GLU A 152 4.98 12.75 -1.93
CA GLU A 152 6.40 12.52 -1.68
C GLU A 152 6.64 12.32 -0.18
N ILE A 153 7.24 11.19 0.18
CA ILE A 153 7.54 10.82 1.56
C ILE A 153 8.96 10.23 1.64
N GLY A 154 9.66 10.48 2.74
CA GLY A 154 10.90 9.77 3.04
C GLY A 154 10.61 8.27 3.20
N PHE A 155 11.27 7.40 2.46
CA PHE A 155 11.05 5.95 2.52
C PHE A 155 11.30 5.41 3.93
N SER A 156 12.36 5.90 4.58
CA SER A 156 12.67 5.60 5.98
C SER A 156 11.54 6.02 6.93
N GLU A 157 10.87 7.14 6.65
CA GLU A 157 9.71 7.59 7.42
C GLU A 157 8.49 6.69 7.18
N LEU A 158 8.27 6.28 5.93
CA LEU A 158 7.20 5.33 5.60
C LEU A 158 7.41 3.98 6.31
N LEU A 159 8.63 3.47 6.38
CA LEU A 159 8.96 2.25 7.11
C LEU A 159 8.66 2.38 8.61
N ARG A 160 9.08 3.49 9.25
CA ARG A 160 8.76 3.75 10.66
C ARG A 160 7.26 3.81 10.94
N ARG A 161 6.46 4.32 9.99
CA ARG A 161 4.99 4.34 10.11
C ARG A 161 4.40 2.94 9.94
N LEU A 162 4.92 2.17 8.99
CA LEU A 162 4.51 0.78 8.77
C LEU A 162 4.76 -0.08 10.01
N GLU A 163 5.92 0.05 10.64
CA GLU A 163 6.25 -0.64 11.89
C GLU A 163 5.25 -0.32 13.01
N ARG A 164 4.92 0.96 13.21
CA ARG A 164 3.94 1.39 14.22
C ARG A 164 2.57 0.76 13.99
N VAL A 165 2.10 0.73 12.74
CA VAL A 165 0.80 0.17 12.37
C VAL A 165 0.76 -1.36 12.55
N GLN A 166 1.88 -2.06 12.37
CA GLN A 166 1.98 -3.50 12.62
C GLN A 166 2.10 -3.83 14.12
N SER A 167 2.79 -2.98 14.89
CA SER A 167 2.97 -3.18 16.33
C SER A 167 1.70 -2.93 17.16
N ASP A 168 0.73 -2.20 16.62
CA ASP A 168 -0.59 -1.97 17.23
C ASP A 168 -1.50 -3.22 17.20
N ARG A 169 -0.90 -4.40 17.37
CA ARG A 169 -1.62 -5.65 17.61
C ARG A 169 -2.36 -5.49 18.95
N PRO A 170 -3.69 -5.66 18.99
CA PRO A 170 -4.35 -5.80 20.28
C PRO A 170 -3.75 -7.04 20.96
N GLU A 171 -3.16 -6.85 22.13
CA GLU A 171 -2.80 -7.97 23.00
C GLU A 171 -4.08 -8.80 23.20
N ALA A 172 -4.04 -10.07 22.77
CA ALA A 172 -5.09 -11.01 23.06
C ALA A 172 -5.16 -11.15 24.59
N LYS A 173 -6.24 -10.63 25.17
CA LYS A 173 -6.57 -10.83 26.58
C LYS A 173 -7.36 -12.12 26.74
#